data_AF-A0A0H5AHG1-F1
#
_entry.id   AF-A0A0H5AHG1-F1
#
_cell.length_a   1.000
_cell.length_b   1.000
_cell.length_c   1.000
_cell.angle_alpha   90.00
_cell.angle_beta   90.00
_cell.angle_gamma   90.00
#
_symmetry.space_group_name_H-M   'P 1'
#
loop_
_entity.id
_entity.type
_entity.pdbx_description
1 polymer ?
#
loop_
_entity_poly.entity_id
_entity_poly.type
_entity_poly.pdbx_seq_one_letter_code
_entity_poly.pdbx_strand_id
1 'polypeptide(L)' 'MSEQANCLQAEMLAEMKKQTALLEQMEANQSMLIQALAQDQAEQDPEAPPMTYMDGTPCR' A
#
# COMPACT_ATOMS: atom_id res chain seq x y z
N MET A 1 -35.43 -0.14 24.26
CA MET A 1 -34.30 -1.08 24.40
C MET A 1 -33.87 -1.69 23.06
N SER A 2 -34.78 -2.12 22.18
CA SER A 2 -34.42 -2.67 20.85
C SER A 2 -33.96 -1.61 19.84
N GLU A 3 -34.56 -0.42 19.85
CA GLU A 3 -34.26 0.65 18.89
C GLU A 3 -32.83 1.19 19.05
N GLN A 4 -32.38 1.39 20.29
CA GLN A 4 -31.01 1.84 20.56
C GLN A 4 -29.97 0.79 20.11
N ALA A 5 -30.25 -0.50 20.30
CA ALA A 5 -29.40 -1.58 19.83
C ALA A 5 -29.35 -1.63 18.29
N ASN A 6 -30.47 -1.38 17.62
CA ASN A 6 -30.54 -1.30 16.16
C ASN A 6 -29.76 -0.10 15.61
N CYS A 7 -29.85 1.07 16.25
CA CYS A 7 -29.06 2.25 15.87
C CYS A 7 -27.56 1.97 15.99
N LEU A 8 -27.13 1.38 17.12
CA LEU A 8 -25.72 1.04 17.33
C LEU A 8 -25.19 0.03 16.30
N GLN A 9 -26.00 -0.97 15.93
CA GLN A 9 -25.66 -1.92 14.87
C GLN A 9 -25.53 -1.25 13.51
N ALA A 10 -26.42 -0.29 13.19
CA ALA A 10 -26.36 0.46 11.94
C ALA A 10 -25.10 1.34 11.87
N GLU A 11 -24.74 2.00 12.97
CA GLU A 11 -23.51 2.80 13.08
C GLU A 11 -22.26 1.92 12.92
N MET A 12 -22.22 0.77 13.60
CA MET A 12 -21.11 -0.19 13.48
C MET A 12 -20.96 -0.70 12.04
N LEU A 13 -22.07 -1.03 11.38
CA LEU A 13 -22.05 -1.47 9.98
C LEU A 13 -21.55 -0.36 9.04
N ALA A 14 -21.96 0.89 9.29
CA ALA A 14 -21.49 2.04 8.53
C ALA A 14 -19.97 2.23 8.68
N GLU A 15 -19.45 2.06 9.90
CA GLU A 15 -18.02 2.18 10.15
C GLU A 15 -17.21 1.03 9.54
N MET A 16 -17.72 -0.21 9.62
CA MET A 16 -17.11 -1.35 8.93
C MET A 16 -17.02 -1.11 7.42
N LYS A 17 -18.07 -0.59 6.79
CA LYS A 17 -18.03 -0.26 5.35
C LYS A 17 -16.95 0.76 5.01
N LYS A 18 -16.78 1.80 5.84
CA LYS A 18 -15.71 2.78 5.65
C LYS A 18 -14.32 2.14 5.78
N GLN A 19 -14.13 1.28 6.77
CA GLN A 19 -12.86 0.57 6.97
C GLN A 19 -12.55 -0.35 5.79
N THR A 20 -13.53 -1.09 5.27
CA THR A 20 -13.35 -1.92 4.07
C THR A 20 -12.97 -1.08 2.86
N ALA A 21 -13.65 0.05 2.61
CA ALA A 21 -13.32 0.94 1.51
C ALA A 21 -11.91 1.53 1.65
N LEU A 22 -11.46 1.84 2.87
CA LEU A 22 -10.09 2.29 3.12
C LEU A 22 -9.06 1.20 2.80
N LEU A 23 -9.34 -0.06 3.17
CA LEU A 23 -8.47 -1.19 2.85
C LEU A 23 -8.34 -1.41 1.34
N GLU A 24 -9.44 -1.30 0.59
CA GLU A 24 -9.43 -1.38 -0.88
C GLU A 24 -8.56 -0.26 -1.50
N GLN A 25 -8.65 0.96 -0.97
CA GLN A 25 -7.79 2.07 -1.41
C GLN A 25 -6.30 1.82 -1.08
N MET A 26 -6.00 1.25 0.09
CA MET A 26 -4.64 0.90 0.47
C MET A 26 -4.06 -0.16 -0.47
N GLU A 27 -4.84 -1.19 -0.81
CA GLU A 27 -4.45 -2.26 -1.73
C GLU A 27 -4.16 -1.71 -3.13
N ALA A 28 -5.02 -0.84 -3.65
CA ALA A 28 -4.78 -0.16 -4.93
C ALA A 28 -3.48 0.68 -4.93
N ASN A 29 -3.24 1.44 -3.85
CA ASN A 29 -2.02 2.24 -3.71
C ASN A 29 -0.76 1.37 -3.59
N GLN A 30 -0.81 0.27 -2.84
CA GLN A 30 0.29 -0.67 -2.71
C GLN A 30 0.61 -1.33 -4.05
N SER A 31 -0.41 -1.71 -4.83
CA SER A 31 -0.24 -2.25 -6.17
C SER A 31 0.42 -1.25 -7.12
N MET A 32 0.09 0.04 -7.02
CA MET A 32 0.74 1.10 -7.80
C MET A 32 2.20 1.28 -7.40
N LEU A 33 2.50 1.27 -6.10
CA LEU A 33 3.87 1.37 -5.58
C LEU A 33 4.74 0.21 -6.06
N ILE A 34 4.23 -1.02 -5.98
CA ILE A 34 4.93 -2.22 -6.46
C ILE A 34 5.23 -2.10 -7.96
N GLN A 35 4.25 -1.65 -8.75
CA GLN A 35 4.45 -1.46 -10.19
C GLN A 35 5.52 -0.40 -10.50
N ALA A 36 5.53 0.73 -9.78
CA ALA A 36 6.55 1.75 -9.94
C ALA A 36 7.96 1.21 -9.60
N LEU A 37 8.09 0.51 -8.47
CA LEU A 37 9.36 -0.10 -8.07
C LEU A 37 9.84 -1.20 -9.04
N ALA A 38 8.92 -1.95 -9.64
CA ALA A 38 9.25 -2.98 -10.62
C ALA A 38 9.69 -2.37 -11.95
N GLN A 39 9.12 -1.23 -12.36
CA GLN A 39 9.54 -0.50 -13.55
C GLN A 39 10.97 0.04 -13.40
N ASP A 40 11.29 0.63 -12.25
CA ASP A 40 12.65 1.12 -11.96
C ASP A 40 13.71 -0.02 -11.98
N GLN A 41 13.32 -1.24 -11.59
CA GLN A 41 14.22 -2.40 -11.58
C GLN A 41 14.34 -3.09 -12.94
N ALA A 42 13.32 -3.04 -13.80
CA ALA A 42 13.34 -3.73 -15.09
C ALA A 42 14.41 -3.20 -16.06
N GLU A 43 14.89 -1.98 -15.86
CA GLU A 43 15.96 -1.36 -16.66
C GLU A 43 17.37 -1.67 -16.14
N GLN A 44 17.50 -2.29 -14.96
CA GLN A 44 18.78 -2.66 -14.37
C GLN A 44 19.07 -4.15 -14.61
N ASP A 45 20.18 -4.44 -15.29
CA ASP A 45 20.70 -5.81 -15.42
C ASP A 45 20.95 -6.39 -14.00
N PRO A 46 20.35 -7.53 -13.62
CA PRO A 46 20.55 -8.15 -12.31
C PRO A 46 22.01 -8.48 -12.00
N GLU A 47 22.85 -8.64 -13.03
CA GLU A 47 24.28 -8.91 -12.91
C GLU A 47 25.13 -7.64 -13.00
N ALA A 48 24.53 -6.46 -13.19
CA ALA A 48 25.27 -5.20 -13.20
C ALA A 48 25.88 -4.92 -11.82
N PRO A 49 27.16 -4.51 -11.77
CA PRO A 49 27.77 -4.12 -10.51
C PRO A 49 27.05 -2.89 -9.93
N PRO A 50 26.85 -2.83 -8.59
CA PRO A 50 26.23 -1.67 -7.96
C PRO A 50 27.05 -0.41 -8.22
N MET A 51 26.39 0.66 -8.66
CA MET A 51 27.03 1.93 -9.02
C MET A 51 27.25 2.86 -7.82
N THR A 52 26.60 2.56 -6.69
CA THR A 52 26.68 3.33 -5.45
C THR A 52 26.76 2.41 -4.24
N TYR A 53 27.48 2.82 -3.21
CA TYR A 53 27.47 2.21 -1.89
C TYR A 53 26.12 2.45 -1.19
N MET A 54 25.88 1.77 -0.06
CA MET A 54 24.65 1.88 0.73
C MET A 54 24.39 3.29 1.30
N ASP A 55 25.42 4.13 1.37
CA ASP A 55 25.33 5.54 1.78
C ASP A 55 25.09 6.51 0.60
N GLY A 56 24.95 5.97 -0.62
CA GLY A 56 24.73 6.73 -1.85
C GLY A 56 26.02 7.28 -2.50
N THR A 57 27.20 7.05 -1.93
CA THR A 57 28.46 7.46 -2.56
C THR A 57 28.76 6.58 -3.80
N PRO A 58 29.33 7.14 -4.90
CA PRO A 58 29.58 6.36 -6.11
C PRO A 58 30.69 5.32 -5.92
N CYS A 59 30.49 4.14 -6.49
CA CYS A 59 31.53 3.12 -6.61
C CYS A 59 32.59 3.61 -7.61
N ARG A 60 33.88 3.59 -7.23
CA ARG A 60 35.01 3.99 -8.09
C ARG A 60 35.59 2.80 -8.86
#